data_AF-A0A7S1DLJ1-F1
#
_entry.id   AF-A0A7S1DLJ1-F1
#
_cell.length_a   1.000
_cell.length_b   1.000
_cell.length_c   1.000
_cell.angle_alpha   90.00
_cell.angle_beta   90.00
_cell.angle_gamma   90.00
#
_symmetry.space_group_name_H-M   'P 1'
#
loop_
_entity.id
_entity.type
_entity.pdbx_description
1 polymer ?
#
loop_
_entity_poly.entity_id
_entity_poly.type
_entity_poly.pdbx_seq_one_letter_code
_entity_poly.pdbx_strand_id
1 'polypeptide(L)'
;VGLSLKYVIGAVPHDTDEMMYTQLRPTFEAYMNDYFSTRHDGGVTFELKAVHTDEIHEKVANQEIDFLFSDPALFVCLDLAIESQALATISLSSSYGPIDGLGGTVYVRKDSSIRSLKDLEGRVVGAVSLSSMAAGQIQALAMEHEGLSVAQTPSQLVLMGDDQYHIVKSLLAGTIEAALVKSDVLHEIEELHHEDFSSDLRAISSTLEGCESTPDMFR
;
A
#
# COMPACT_ATOMS: atom_id res chain seq x y z
N VAL A 1 -42.45 7.38 6.70
CA VAL A 1 -41.31 6.49 6.99
C VAL A 1 -40.21 6.93 6.04
N GLY A 2 -39.26 7.73 6.52
CA GLY A 2 -38.14 8.21 5.68
C GLY A 2 -37.26 7.01 5.35
N LEU A 3 -36.90 6.85 4.08
CA LEU A 3 -35.97 5.82 3.64
C LEU A 3 -34.62 6.09 4.29
N SER A 4 -34.12 5.12 5.07
CA SER A 4 -32.74 5.10 5.54
C SER A 4 -31.93 4.35 4.49
N LEU A 5 -30.95 5.02 3.91
CA LEU A 5 -29.98 4.44 2.98
C LEU A 5 -28.79 3.93 3.79
N LYS A 6 -28.40 2.69 3.52
CA LYS A 6 -27.20 2.08 4.07
C LYS A 6 -26.29 1.75 2.91
N TYR A 7 -25.09 2.30 2.92
CA TYR A 7 -24.04 1.99 1.97
C TYR A 7 -22.99 1.09 2.60
N VAL A 8 -22.55 0.09 1.86
CA VAL A 8 -21.49 -0.83 2.27
C VAL A 8 -20.22 -0.48 1.51
N ILE A 9 -19.17 -0.18 2.26
CA ILE A 9 -17.84 0.08 1.73
C ILE A 9 -17.04 -1.22 1.92
N GLY A 10 -16.72 -1.88 0.81
CA GLY A 10 -15.74 -2.96 0.80
C GLY A 10 -14.34 -2.39 0.92
N ALA A 11 -13.47 -3.07 1.66
CA ALA A 11 -12.04 -2.82 1.66
C ALA A 11 -11.29 -4.15 1.60
N VAL A 12 -10.18 -4.18 0.86
CA VAL A 12 -9.38 -5.39 0.73
C VAL A 12 -8.40 -5.47 1.89
N PRO A 13 -8.50 -6.49 2.77
CA PRO A 13 -7.52 -6.71 3.81
C PRO A 13 -6.17 -7.05 3.19
N HIS A 14 -5.14 -6.39 3.71
CA HIS A 14 -3.76 -6.56 3.29
C HIS A 14 -3.07 -7.69 4.10
N ASP A 15 -3.21 -7.66 5.42
CA ASP A 15 -2.75 -8.73 6.32
C ASP A 15 -3.93 -9.51 6.93
N THR A 16 -4.64 -8.87 7.86
CA THR A 16 -5.82 -9.43 8.52
C THR A 16 -6.99 -8.47 8.44
N ASP A 17 -8.21 -9.02 8.47
CA ASP A 17 -9.44 -8.24 8.58
C ASP A 17 -9.40 -7.30 9.79
N GLU A 18 -8.85 -7.76 10.92
CA GLU A 18 -8.77 -6.98 12.16
C GLU A 18 -7.91 -5.73 12.01
N MET A 19 -6.75 -5.84 11.36
CA MET A 19 -5.89 -4.68 11.07
C MET A 19 -6.58 -3.71 10.12
N MET A 20 -7.20 -4.22 9.06
CA MET A 20 -7.98 -3.39 8.14
C MET A 20 -9.09 -2.63 8.88
N TYR A 21 -9.88 -3.30 9.72
CA TYR A 21 -10.91 -2.65 10.52
C TYR A 21 -10.34 -1.62 11.49
N THR A 22 -9.22 -1.92 12.15
CA THR A 22 -8.56 -0.99 13.08
C THR A 22 -8.14 0.30 12.37
N GLN A 23 -7.60 0.20 11.16
CA GLN A 23 -7.15 1.35 10.37
C GLN A 23 -8.31 2.13 9.74
N LEU A 24 -9.32 1.43 9.22
CA LEU A 24 -10.30 2.04 8.31
C LEU A 24 -11.66 2.36 8.95
N ARG A 25 -12.06 1.68 10.04
CA ARG A 25 -13.32 1.99 10.74
C ARG A 25 -13.40 3.42 11.29
N PRO A 26 -12.33 4.02 11.84
CA PRO A 26 -12.37 5.41 12.28
C PRO A 26 -12.83 6.36 11.18
N THR A 27 -12.44 6.11 9.93
CA THR A 27 -12.82 6.92 8.77
C THR A 27 -14.19 6.51 8.22
N PHE A 28 -14.34 5.27 7.77
CA PHE A 28 -15.51 4.85 7.00
C PHE A 28 -16.76 4.61 7.83
N GLU A 29 -16.62 4.25 9.11
CA GLU A 29 -17.76 4.08 9.99
C GLU A 29 -17.92 5.28 10.93
N ALA A 30 -16.93 5.58 11.77
CA ALA A 30 -17.11 6.57 12.81
C ALA A 30 -17.25 8.00 12.24
N TYR A 31 -16.25 8.47 11.50
CA TYR A 31 -16.26 9.82 10.93
C TYR A 31 -17.38 10.02 9.92
N MET A 32 -17.53 9.11 8.95
CA MET A 32 -18.57 9.28 7.91
C MET A 32 -19.98 9.21 8.48
N ASN A 33 -20.29 8.29 9.41
CA ASN A 33 -21.63 8.27 10.01
C ASN A 33 -21.91 9.53 10.85
N ASP A 34 -20.92 10.05 11.60
CA ASP A 34 -21.07 11.33 12.31
C ASP A 34 -21.30 12.50 11.32
N TYR A 35 -20.46 12.59 10.29
CA TYR A 35 -20.51 13.66 9.30
C TYR A 35 -21.82 13.69 8.51
N PHE A 36 -22.32 12.53 8.08
CA PHE A 36 -23.52 12.41 7.25
C PHE A 36 -24.81 12.37 8.07
N SER A 37 -24.80 11.82 9.29
CA SER A 37 -26.00 11.81 10.14
C SER A 37 -26.50 13.23 10.43
N THR A 38 -25.59 14.17 10.68
CA THR A 38 -25.92 15.59 10.90
C THR A 38 -26.50 16.29 9.66
N ARG A 39 -26.12 15.85 8.46
CA ARG A 39 -26.52 16.48 7.17
C ARG A 39 -27.76 15.85 6.55
N HIS A 40 -28.05 14.61 6.91
CA HIS A 40 -29.14 13.81 6.33
C HIS A 40 -30.15 13.34 7.36
N ASP A 41 -30.17 13.93 8.56
CA ASP A 41 -31.10 13.60 9.65
C ASP A 41 -31.08 12.08 9.99
N GLY A 42 -29.88 11.50 10.00
CA GLY A 42 -29.66 10.06 10.19
C GLY A 42 -30.14 9.14 9.05
N GLY A 43 -30.59 9.70 7.92
CA GLY A 43 -31.09 8.95 6.78
C GLY A 43 -30.02 8.26 5.92
N VAL A 44 -28.73 8.46 6.20
CA VAL A 44 -27.62 7.84 5.48
C VAL A 44 -26.65 7.22 6.48
N THR A 45 -26.28 5.97 6.26
CA THR A 45 -25.31 5.23 7.08
C THR A 45 -24.31 4.46 6.23
N PHE A 46 -23.14 4.20 6.80
CA PHE A 46 -22.04 3.48 6.18
C PHE A 46 -21.60 2.30 7.06
N GLU A 47 -21.31 1.17 6.43
CA GLU A 47 -20.74 -0.03 7.05
C GLU A 47 -19.47 -0.41 6.29
N LEU A 48 -18.38 -0.70 7.01
CA LEU A 48 -17.16 -1.22 6.42
C LEU A 48 -17.19 -2.75 6.43
N LYS A 49 -16.82 -3.39 5.31
CA LYS A 49 -16.65 -4.85 5.22
C LYS A 49 -15.33 -5.22 4.58
N ALA A 50 -14.69 -6.23 5.15
CA ALA A 50 -13.60 -6.95 4.50
C ALA A 50 -14.12 -7.62 3.21
N VAL A 51 -13.36 -7.47 2.14
CA VAL A 51 -13.61 -8.09 0.84
C VAL A 51 -12.30 -8.64 0.31
N HIS A 52 -12.16 -9.95 0.22
CA HIS A 52 -10.98 -10.57 -0.38
C HIS A 52 -11.00 -10.47 -1.91
N THR A 53 -9.82 -10.44 -2.52
CA THR A 53 -9.70 -10.13 -3.96
C THR A 53 -10.45 -11.11 -4.87
N ASP A 54 -10.56 -12.38 -4.47
CA ASP A 54 -11.23 -13.45 -5.19
C ASP A 54 -12.78 -13.38 -5.11
N GLU A 55 -13.33 -12.67 -4.13
CA GLU A 55 -14.78 -12.51 -3.95
C GLU A 55 -15.32 -11.15 -4.44
N ILE A 56 -14.46 -10.19 -4.82
CA ILE A 56 -14.88 -8.84 -5.25
C ILE A 56 -15.95 -8.91 -6.35
N HIS A 57 -15.71 -9.71 -7.39
CA HIS A 57 -16.61 -9.78 -8.53
C HIS A 57 -18.00 -10.29 -8.13
N GLU A 58 -18.06 -11.33 -7.29
CA GLU A 58 -19.32 -11.87 -6.78
C GLU A 58 -20.05 -10.86 -5.90
N LYS A 59 -19.35 -10.20 -4.99
CA LYS A 59 -19.95 -9.20 -4.08
C LYS A 59 -20.47 -7.98 -4.81
N VAL A 60 -19.78 -7.51 -5.85
CA VAL A 60 -20.29 -6.44 -6.71
C VAL A 60 -21.53 -6.91 -7.47
N ALA A 61 -21.49 -8.10 -8.09
CA ALA A 61 -22.62 -8.63 -8.86
C ALA A 61 -23.88 -8.85 -7.99
N ASN A 62 -23.69 -9.27 -6.74
CA ASN A 62 -24.77 -9.48 -5.78
C ASN A 62 -25.23 -8.20 -5.06
N GLN A 63 -24.63 -7.04 -5.36
CA GLN A 63 -24.89 -5.77 -4.68
C GLN A 63 -24.66 -5.85 -3.16
N GLU A 64 -23.67 -6.65 -2.74
CA GLU A 64 -23.27 -6.76 -1.32
C GLU A 64 -22.37 -5.60 -0.87
N ILE A 65 -21.74 -4.92 -1.83
CA ILE A 65 -20.93 -3.71 -1.63
C ILE A 65 -21.36 -2.63 -2.63
N ASP A 66 -21.37 -1.38 -2.16
CA ASP A 66 -21.71 -0.20 -2.97
C ASP A 66 -20.46 0.56 -3.42
N PHE A 67 -19.41 0.54 -2.59
CA PHE A 67 -18.12 1.17 -2.86
C PHE A 67 -17.00 0.20 -2.53
N LEU A 68 -15.85 0.36 -3.18
CA LEU A 68 -14.63 -0.39 -2.88
C LEU A 68 -13.48 0.58 -2.63
N PHE A 69 -12.82 0.42 -1.48
CA PHE A 69 -11.54 1.01 -1.19
C PHE A 69 -10.44 -0.02 -1.46
N SER A 70 -9.58 0.24 -2.45
CA SER A 70 -8.58 -0.71 -2.92
C SER A 70 -7.22 -0.04 -3.18
N ASP A 71 -6.17 -0.85 -3.19
CA ASP A 71 -4.88 -0.48 -3.76
C ASP A 71 -5.04 -0.03 -5.24
N PRO A 72 -4.29 0.97 -5.72
CA PRO A 72 -4.45 1.45 -7.09
C PRO A 72 -4.15 0.40 -8.17
N ALA A 73 -3.25 -0.57 -7.93
CA ALA A 73 -3.01 -1.66 -8.88
C ALA A 73 -4.25 -2.56 -9.01
N LEU A 74 -4.95 -2.80 -7.90
CA LEU A 74 -6.20 -3.55 -7.93
C LEU A 74 -7.31 -2.74 -8.63
N PHE A 75 -7.38 -1.42 -8.42
CA PHE A 75 -8.34 -0.58 -9.14
C PHE A 75 -8.18 -0.68 -10.66
N VAL A 76 -6.94 -0.62 -11.18
CA VAL A 76 -6.68 -0.77 -12.63
C VAL A 76 -7.19 -2.11 -13.16
N CYS A 77 -6.99 -3.21 -12.41
CA CYS A 77 -7.50 -4.52 -12.79
C CYS A 77 -9.04 -4.57 -12.78
N LEU A 78 -9.68 -3.93 -11.80
CA LEU A 78 -11.14 -3.94 -11.65
C LEU A 78 -11.84 -3.04 -12.68
N ASP A 79 -11.26 -1.89 -13.02
CA ASP A 79 -11.79 -1.00 -14.05
C ASP A 79 -11.94 -1.75 -15.39
N LEU A 80 -10.94 -2.56 -15.75
CA LEU A 80 -10.98 -3.40 -16.95
C LEU A 80 -12.00 -4.55 -16.86
N ALA A 81 -12.31 -5.04 -15.66
CA ALA A 81 -13.14 -6.23 -15.48
C ALA A 81 -14.63 -5.92 -15.28
N ILE A 82 -14.95 -4.83 -14.57
CA ILE A 82 -16.31 -4.51 -14.10
C ILE A 82 -16.71 -3.04 -14.32
N GLU A 83 -15.99 -2.28 -15.16
CA GLU A 83 -16.27 -0.88 -15.51
C GLU A 83 -16.43 0.05 -14.28
N SER A 84 -15.61 -0.16 -13.25
CA SER A 84 -15.64 0.65 -12.03
C SER A 84 -15.14 2.07 -12.26
N GLN A 85 -15.67 3.05 -11.53
CA GLN A 85 -15.24 4.45 -11.64
C GLN A 85 -14.52 4.93 -10.38
N ALA A 86 -13.36 5.59 -10.53
CA ALA A 86 -12.70 6.27 -9.43
C ALA A 86 -13.55 7.46 -8.94
N LEU A 87 -13.93 7.45 -7.66
CA LEU A 87 -14.71 8.52 -7.04
C LEU A 87 -13.84 9.50 -6.25
N ALA A 88 -12.82 8.97 -5.56
CA ALA A 88 -11.91 9.74 -4.72
C ALA A 88 -10.59 8.99 -4.56
N THR A 89 -9.52 9.74 -4.26
CA THR A 89 -8.20 9.21 -3.91
C THR A 89 -7.77 9.77 -2.57
N ILE A 90 -7.05 8.99 -1.78
CA ILE A 90 -6.46 9.44 -0.52
C ILE A 90 -5.12 10.12 -0.83
N SER A 91 -4.95 11.34 -0.31
CA SER A 91 -3.66 12.02 -0.23
C SER A 91 -3.16 11.93 1.21
N LEU A 92 -1.90 11.51 1.38
CA LEU A 92 -1.30 11.38 2.71
C LEU A 92 -0.79 12.75 3.16
N SER A 93 -1.13 13.16 4.37
CA SER A 93 -0.58 14.40 4.94
C SER A 93 0.82 14.13 5.49
N SER A 94 1.79 14.96 5.11
CA SER A 94 3.12 14.96 5.70
C SER A 94 3.50 16.34 6.24
N SER A 95 4.57 16.41 7.03
CA SER A 95 5.16 17.68 7.49
C SER A 95 5.65 18.59 6.35
N TYR A 96 5.78 18.05 5.13
CA TYR A 96 6.21 18.76 3.93
C TYR A 96 5.05 19.09 2.96
N GLY A 97 3.81 18.77 3.34
CA GLY A 97 2.63 18.94 2.50
C GLY A 97 1.95 17.62 2.13
N PRO A 98 0.87 17.66 1.32
CA PRO A 98 0.21 16.47 0.81
C PRO A 98 1.17 15.65 -0.08
N ILE A 99 1.22 14.35 0.14
CA ILE A 99 1.91 13.38 -0.71
C ILE A 99 0.87 12.75 -1.62
N ASP A 100 0.88 13.19 -2.88
CA ASP A 100 -0.08 12.75 -3.91
C ASP A 100 0.43 11.56 -4.73
N GLY A 101 1.55 10.95 -4.31
CA GLY A 101 2.22 9.86 -5.01
C GLY A 101 2.48 8.66 -4.10
N LEU A 102 2.44 7.46 -4.67
CA LEU A 102 2.82 6.22 -4.01
C LEU A 102 4.23 5.83 -4.46
N GLY A 103 5.07 5.39 -3.52
CA GLY A 103 6.48 5.12 -3.73
C GLY A 103 6.90 3.73 -3.30
N GLY A 104 7.88 3.20 -4.03
CA GLY A 104 8.64 2.04 -3.63
C GLY A 104 10.08 2.41 -3.30
N THR A 105 10.59 1.86 -2.20
CA THR A 105 11.99 1.97 -1.81
C THR A 105 12.60 0.57 -1.68
N VAL A 106 13.87 0.46 -2.10
CA VAL A 106 14.71 -0.72 -1.84
C VAL A 106 15.69 -0.38 -0.74
N TYR A 107 15.52 -0.97 0.44
CA TYR A 107 16.43 -0.80 1.58
C TYR A 107 17.43 -1.94 1.67
N VAL A 108 18.63 -1.59 2.13
CA VAL A 108 19.69 -2.52 2.53
C VAL A 108 20.28 -2.06 3.86
N ARG A 109 20.99 -2.95 4.57
CA ARG A 109 21.82 -2.52 5.70
C ARG A 109 22.92 -1.57 5.25
N LYS A 110 23.29 -0.61 6.08
CA LYS A 110 24.34 0.37 5.76
C LYS A 110 25.69 -0.28 5.47
N ASP A 111 26.01 -1.34 6.19
CA ASP A 111 27.24 -2.12 6.04
C ASP A 111 27.22 -3.07 4.82
N SER A 112 26.07 -3.21 4.13
CA SER A 112 25.93 -4.06 2.95
C SER A 112 26.81 -3.60 1.79
N SER A 113 27.32 -4.56 1.04
CA SER A 113 28.04 -4.34 -0.22
C SER A 113 27.13 -3.99 -1.40
N ILE A 114 25.81 -4.15 -1.27
CA ILE A 114 24.81 -3.88 -2.33
C ILE A 114 24.66 -2.36 -2.52
N ARG A 115 25.05 -1.81 -3.67
CA ARG A 115 25.02 -0.36 -3.94
C ARG A 115 23.99 0.04 -5.00
N SER A 116 23.48 -0.91 -5.77
CA SER A 116 22.56 -0.69 -6.87
C SER A 116 21.59 -1.86 -7.04
N LEU A 117 20.54 -1.70 -7.86
CA LEU A 117 19.60 -2.78 -8.18
C LEU A 117 20.28 -3.99 -8.84
N LYS A 118 21.36 -3.78 -9.59
CA LYS A 118 22.16 -4.86 -10.20
C LYS A 118 22.85 -5.74 -9.15
N ASP A 119 23.23 -5.17 -8.01
CA ASP A 119 23.87 -5.92 -6.93
C ASP A 119 22.90 -6.85 -6.18
N LEU A 120 21.60 -6.82 -6.52
CA LEU A 120 20.61 -7.80 -6.07
C LEU A 120 20.80 -9.17 -6.73
N GLU A 121 21.62 -9.27 -7.77
CA GLU A 121 21.92 -10.54 -8.42
C GLU A 121 22.48 -11.54 -7.41
N GLY A 122 21.82 -12.70 -7.31
CA GLY A 122 22.24 -13.77 -6.39
C GLY A 122 21.98 -13.48 -4.91
N ARG A 123 21.26 -12.41 -4.56
CA ARG A 123 20.93 -12.04 -3.17
C ARG A 123 19.59 -12.61 -2.72
N VAL A 124 19.43 -12.74 -1.41
CA VAL A 124 18.12 -13.00 -0.79
C VAL A 124 17.38 -11.67 -0.63
N VAL A 125 16.27 -11.51 -1.33
CA VAL A 125 15.50 -10.27 -1.37
C VAL A 125 14.13 -10.51 -0.75
N GLY A 126 13.73 -9.67 0.21
CA GLY A 126 12.39 -9.66 0.77
C GLY A 126 11.49 -8.67 0.04
N ALA A 127 10.22 -9.04 -0.15
CA ALA A 127 9.17 -8.12 -0.57
C ALA A 127 7.92 -8.40 0.25
N VAL A 128 7.10 -7.37 0.44
CA VAL A 128 5.80 -7.48 1.11
C VAL A 128 4.86 -8.33 0.23
N SER A 129 4.59 -7.85 -0.99
CA SER A 129 3.83 -8.58 -1.99
C SER A 129 4.09 -8.02 -3.39
N LEU A 130 4.16 -8.89 -4.41
CA LEU A 130 4.21 -8.47 -5.82
C LEU A 130 2.85 -8.00 -6.36
N SER A 131 1.76 -8.23 -5.64
CA SER A 131 0.45 -7.65 -5.98
C SER A 131 0.26 -6.23 -5.46
N SER A 132 1.09 -5.78 -4.51
CA SER A 132 1.07 -4.41 -4.00
C SER A 132 1.75 -3.46 -4.97
N MET A 133 1.11 -2.32 -5.26
CA MET A 133 1.75 -1.30 -6.11
C MET A 133 3.00 -0.73 -5.43
N ALA A 134 2.87 -0.29 -4.16
CA ALA A 134 3.94 0.39 -3.44
C ALA A 134 5.06 -0.53 -2.94
N ALA A 135 4.74 -1.78 -2.65
CA ALA A 135 5.63 -2.70 -1.95
C ALA A 135 6.02 -3.93 -2.80
N GLY A 136 5.92 -3.78 -4.13
CA GLY A 136 6.32 -4.80 -5.09
C GLY A 136 6.44 -4.29 -6.52
N GLN A 137 5.33 -3.82 -7.11
CA GLN A 137 5.28 -3.54 -8.56
C GLN A 137 6.16 -2.36 -8.97
N ILE A 138 6.19 -1.29 -8.17
CA ILE A 138 7.03 -0.11 -8.46
C ILE A 138 8.52 -0.46 -8.46
N GLN A 139 8.96 -1.30 -7.51
CA GLN A 139 10.34 -1.77 -7.43
C GLN A 139 10.64 -2.75 -8.56
N ALA A 140 9.69 -3.63 -8.90
CA ALA A 140 9.81 -4.53 -10.05
C ALA A 140 9.99 -3.74 -11.35
N LEU A 141 9.20 -2.68 -11.55
CA LEU A 141 9.33 -1.78 -12.71
C LEU A 141 10.69 -1.08 -12.73
N ALA A 142 11.18 -0.60 -11.58
CA ALA A 142 12.52 0.00 -11.48
C ALA A 142 13.63 -1.00 -11.85
N MET A 143 13.49 -2.27 -11.46
CA MET A 143 14.39 -3.35 -11.86
C MET A 143 14.31 -3.63 -13.36
N GLU A 144 13.10 -3.70 -13.92
CA GLU A 144 12.88 -3.95 -15.35
C GLU A 144 13.47 -2.85 -16.24
N HIS A 145 13.42 -1.58 -15.82
CA HIS A 145 14.08 -0.48 -16.51
C HIS A 145 15.62 -0.64 -16.56
N GLU A 146 16.21 -1.41 -15.66
CA GLU A 146 17.63 -1.79 -15.68
C GLU A 146 17.89 -3.13 -16.39
N GLY A 147 16.87 -3.75 -16.97
CA GLY A 147 16.95 -5.07 -17.61
C GLY A 147 17.02 -6.23 -16.61
N LEU A 148 16.58 -6.01 -15.37
CA LEU A 148 16.56 -7.00 -14.28
C LEU A 148 15.14 -7.54 -14.09
N SER A 149 15.03 -8.77 -13.60
CA SER A 149 13.74 -9.37 -13.24
C SER A 149 13.64 -9.52 -11.74
N VAL A 150 12.60 -8.96 -11.11
CA VAL A 150 12.38 -9.10 -9.66
C VAL A 150 12.30 -10.57 -9.22
N ALA A 151 11.82 -11.45 -10.11
CA ALA A 151 11.66 -12.87 -9.82
C ALA A 151 12.91 -13.72 -10.14
N GLN A 152 13.80 -13.26 -11.03
CA GLN A 152 14.93 -14.07 -11.52
C GLN A 152 16.31 -13.52 -11.16
N THR A 153 16.43 -12.21 -10.93
CA THR A 153 17.70 -11.57 -10.57
C THR A 153 18.15 -11.98 -9.16
N PRO A 154 17.31 -11.90 -8.11
CA PRO A 154 17.65 -12.44 -6.80
C PRO A 154 17.89 -13.96 -6.85
N SER A 155 18.75 -14.49 -5.97
CA SER A 155 18.82 -15.94 -5.77
C SER A 155 17.55 -16.49 -5.11
N GLN A 156 16.88 -15.64 -4.33
CA GLN A 156 15.61 -15.95 -3.69
C GLN A 156 14.81 -14.67 -3.49
N LEU A 157 13.53 -14.70 -3.87
CA LEU A 157 12.54 -13.70 -3.49
C LEU A 157 11.66 -14.27 -2.37
N VAL A 158 11.67 -13.63 -1.20
CA VAL A 158 10.87 -14.00 -0.04
C VAL A 158 9.67 -13.07 0.04
N LEU A 159 8.47 -13.59 -0.17
CA LEU A 159 7.23 -12.83 0.06
C LEU A 159 6.88 -12.95 1.54
N MET A 160 6.90 -11.81 2.24
CA MET A 160 6.78 -11.74 3.69
C MET A 160 5.38 -11.32 4.16
N GLY A 161 4.46 -11.06 3.22
CA GLY A 161 3.13 -10.53 3.54
C GLY A 161 3.20 -9.06 3.97
N ASP A 162 2.09 -8.55 4.46
CA ASP A 162 1.88 -7.11 4.70
C ASP A 162 2.41 -6.61 6.06
N ASP A 163 3.17 -7.45 6.77
CA ASP A 163 3.93 -7.06 7.98
C ASP A 163 5.21 -6.31 7.60
N GLN A 164 5.05 -5.01 7.39
CA GLN A 164 6.13 -4.08 7.07
C GLN A 164 7.18 -3.96 8.20
N TYR A 165 6.81 -4.21 9.45
CA TYR A 165 7.79 -4.23 10.55
C TYR A 165 8.65 -5.49 10.47
N HIS A 166 8.06 -6.66 10.21
CA HIS A 166 8.76 -7.92 10.11
C HIS A 166 9.80 -7.95 8.98
N ILE A 167 9.49 -7.39 7.80
CA ILE A 167 10.47 -7.28 6.72
C ILE A 167 11.67 -6.40 7.11
N VAL A 168 11.45 -5.30 7.83
CA VAL A 168 12.54 -4.44 8.34
C VAL A 168 13.39 -5.18 9.37
N LYS A 169 12.77 -5.89 10.33
CA LYS A 169 13.51 -6.72 11.30
C LYS A 169 14.29 -7.83 10.62
N SER A 170 13.74 -8.43 9.58
CA SER A 170 14.39 -9.49 8.79
C SER A 170 15.62 -8.99 8.05
N LEU A 171 15.57 -7.75 7.52
CA LEU A 171 16.70 -7.07 6.91
C LEU A 171 17.81 -6.76 7.92
N LEU A 172 17.44 -6.24 9.10
CA LEU A 172 18.37 -5.97 10.20
C LEU A 172 19.03 -7.24 10.72
N ALA A 173 18.28 -8.34 10.84
CA ALA A 173 18.78 -9.64 11.26
C ALA A 173 19.66 -10.34 10.21
N GLY A 174 19.65 -9.86 8.97
CA GLY A 174 20.42 -10.45 7.87
C GLY A 174 19.83 -11.73 7.28
N THR A 175 18.58 -12.04 7.60
CA THR A 175 17.83 -13.14 6.97
C THR A 175 17.45 -12.84 5.52
N ILE A 176 17.32 -11.54 5.19
CA ILE A 176 17.30 -11.00 3.83
C ILE A 176 18.41 -9.95 3.70
N GLU A 177 18.84 -9.69 2.47
CA GLU A 177 19.93 -8.76 2.14
C GLU A 177 19.43 -7.42 1.56
N ALA A 178 18.22 -7.42 0.99
CA ALA A 178 17.49 -6.22 0.57
C ALA A 178 15.99 -6.39 0.82
N ALA A 179 15.29 -5.27 1.03
CA ALA A 179 13.85 -5.23 1.26
C ALA A 179 13.17 -4.27 0.28
N LEU A 180 12.14 -4.76 -0.43
CA LEU A 180 11.25 -3.99 -1.29
C LEU A 180 10.01 -3.63 -0.47
N VAL A 181 9.87 -2.33 -0.19
CA VAL A 181 8.86 -1.81 0.75
C VAL A 181 8.32 -0.47 0.28
N LYS A 182 7.18 -0.07 0.85
CA LYS A 182 6.61 1.25 0.63
C LYS A 182 7.59 2.34 1.09
N SER A 183 7.64 3.47 0.38
CA SER A 183 8.65 4.49 0.65
C SER A 183 8.57 5.18 2.01
N ASP A 184 7.40 5.26 2.63
CA ASP A 184 7.21 5.84 3.98
C ASP A 184 7.32 4.81 5.11
N VAL A 185 7.63 3.54 4.79
CA VAL A 185 7.63 2.44 5.78
C VAL A 185 8.48 2.74 6.99
N LEU A 186 9.70 3.27 6.81
CA LEU A 186 10.61 3.49 7.93
C LEU A 186 10.03 4.52 8.88
N HIS A 187 9.47 5.60 8.34
CA HIS A 187 8.85 6.62 9.16
C HIS A 187 7.66 6.07 9.95
N GLU A 188 6.79 5.30 9.29
CA GLU A 188 5.61 4.69 9.90
C GLU A 188 6.00 3.76 11.06
N ILE A 189 6.96 2.86 10.86
CA ILE A 189 7.38 1.92 11.90
C ILE A 189 8.19 2.59 13.02
N GLU A 190 8.99 3.62 12.71
CA GLU A 190 9.74 4.38 13.73
C GLU A 190 8.78 5.13 14.65
N GLU A 191 7.74 5.76 14.08
CA GLU A 191 6.69 6.43 14.86
C GLU A 191 5.88 5.43 15.71
N LEU A 192 5.47 4.31 15.12
CA LEU A 192 4.64 3.30 15.77
C LEU A 192 5.38 2.56 16.90
N HIS A 193 6.66 2.22 16.68
CA HIS A 193 7.44 1.39 17.61
C HIS A 193 8.40 2.18 18.49
N HIS A 194 8.56 3.49 18.25
CA HIS A 194 9.55 4.33 18.92
C HIS A 194 10.98 3.77 18.82
N GLU A 195 11.31 3.18 17.68
CA GLU A 195 12.65 2.69 17.30
C GLU A 195 13.23 3.60 16.20
N ASP A 196 14.56 3.68 16.05
CA ASP A 196 15.24 4.41 14.96
C ASP A 196 16.05 3.42 14.12
N PHE A 197 15.72 3.31 12.83
CA PHE A 197 16.38 2.42 11.89
C PHE A 197 17.27 3.18 10.90
N SER A 198 17.21 4.51 10.90
CA SER A 198 17.96 5.39 10.00
C SER A 198 19.47 5.23 10.18
N SER A 199 19.93 4.79 11.36
CA SER A 199 21.35 4.56 11.65
C SER A 199 21.88 3.26 11.03
N ASP A 200 21.01 2.26 10.79
CA ASP A 200 21.37 0.91 10.37
C ASP A 200 21.03 0.60 8.91
N LEU A 201 20.07 1.31 8.32
CA LEU A 201 19.56 1.06 6.97
C LEU A 201 19.88 2.22 6.01
N ARG A 202 19.90 1.92 4.71
CA ARG A 202 19.98 2.92 3.63
C ARG A 202 19.19 2.46 2.41
N ALA A 203 18.60 3.41 1.69
CA ALA A 203 17.99 3.15 0.40
C ALA A 203 19.07 3.01 -0.69
N ILE A 204 18.83 2.13 -1.66
CA ILE A 204 19.62 2.05 -2.92
C ILE A 204 18.81 2.44 -4.15
N SER A 205 17.49 2.53 -4.01
CA SER A 205 16.55 2.98 -5.03
C SER A 205 15.31 3.50 -4.31
N SER A 206 14.80 4.66 -4.74
CA SER A 206 13.56 5.25 -4.26
C SER A 206 12.86 5.87 -5.46
N THR A 207 11.57 5.56 -5.64
CA THR A 207 10.80 6.07 -6.78
C THR A 207 9.99 7.32 -6.45
N LEU A 208 10.04 7.81 -5.20
CA LEU A 208 9.47 9.11 -4.80
C LEU A 208 10.44 10.28 -4.93
N GLU A 209 11.57 10.09 -5.64
CA GLU A 209 12.44 11.22 -5.97
C GLU A 209 11.74 12.14 -6.99
N GLY A 210 11.04 13.18 -6.49
CA GLY A 210 10.31 14.11 -7.35
C GLY A 210 9.32 15.09 -6.71
N CYS A 211 9.08 15.05 -5.38
CA CYS A 211 8.24 16.09 -4.73
C CYS A 211 8.88 17.49 -4.68
N GLU A 212 10.11 17.67 -5.20
CA GLU A 212 10.57 18.98 -5.65
C GLU A 212 10.18 19.18 -7.12
N SER A 213 8.99 19.75 -7.32
CA SER A 213 8.55 20.44 -8.55
C SER A 213 8.48 19.63 -9.86
N THR A 214 7.39 18.90 -10.07
CA THR A 214 6.80 18.81 -11.42
C THR A 214 5.28 18.95 -11.37
N PRO A 215 4.73 20.17 -11.50
CA PRO A 215 3.32 20.37 -11.75
C PRO A 215 3.08 20.14 -13.25
N ASP A 216 2.67 18.94 -13.64
CA ASP A 216 1.87 18.63 -14.84
C ASP A 216 2.14 17.19 -15.30
N MET A 217 1.38 16.22 -14.79
CA MET A 217 1.23 14.93 -15.48
C MET A 217 -0.19 14.34 -15.39
N PHE A 218 -1.18 15.17 -15.08
CA PHE A 218 -2.60 14.85 -15.27
C PHE A 218 -3.32 16.08 -15.84
N ARG A 219 -3.13 16.30 -17.14
CA ARG A 219 -4.02 17.09 -18.00
C ARG A 219 -4.45 16.25 -19.17
#